data_AF-A0A6J4YFG6-F1
#
_entry.id   AF-A0A6J4YFG6-F1
#
_cell.length_a   1.000
_cell.length_b   1.000
_cell.length_c   1.000
_cell.angle_alpha   90.00
_cell.angle_beta   90.00
_cell.angle_gamma   90.00
#
_symmetry.space_group_name_H-M   'P 1'
#
loop_
_entity.id
_entity.type
_entity.pdbx_description
1 polymer ?
#
loop_
_entity_poly.entity_id
_entity_poly.type
_entity_poly.pdbx_seq_one_letter_code
_entity_poly.pdbx_strand_id
1 'polypeptide(L)'
;MLPVKALTNSEYAETLSFWEKEEIPQHDKYNTFERFSRAANMVKNYDPKTTEAPIKYAFDILESVANKSYTQWRIVYDIKNLSVFFRTLENEKVRHFSLKSFDLSCASPVKVLDVSAELSEDITDKFVDYTNQINRNLIGEVFRKTPSLSAVSDYVLDSRADYPESTLCIE
;
A
#
# COMPACT_ATOMS: atom_id res chain seq x y z
N MET A 1 -15.71 -15.04 -11.58
CA MET A 1 -14.27 -14.67 -11.68
C MET A 1 -14.20 -13.33 -12.41
N LEU A 2 -13.32 -12.39 -12.03
CA LEU A 2 -13.21 -11.11 -12.73
C LEU A 2 -12.73 -11.32 -14.18
N PRO A 3 -13.40 -10.73 -15.20
CA PRO A 3 -12.96 -10.78 -16.60
C PRO A 3 -11.51 -10.33 -16.81
N VAL A 4 -11.07 -9.30 -16.08
CA VAL A 4 -9.68 -8.88 -15.99
C VAL A 4 -9.34 -8.54 -14.54
N LYS A 5 -8.13 -8.90 -14.08
CA LYS A 5 -7.72 -8.75 -12.67
C LYS A 5 -7.08 -7.38 -12.42
N ALA A 6 -7.81 -6.31 -12.72
CA ALA A 6 -7.43 -4.93 -12.47
C ALA A 6 -8.60 -4.17 -11.84
N LEU A 7 -8.31 -3.19 -10.98
CA LEU A 7 -9.30 -2.34 -10.31
C LEU A 7 -8.72 -0.93 -10.17
N THR A 8 -9.59 0.07 -10.19
CA THR A 8 -9.26 1.47 -9.89
C THR A 8 -10.35 2.07 -8.98
N ASN A 9 -10.41 3.40 -8.86
CA ASN A 9 -11.32 4.09 -7.96
C ASN A 9 -12.75 4.29 -8.53
N SER A 10 -13.04 3.79 -9.73
CA SER A 10 -14.37 3.83 -10.37
C SER A 10 -15.06 2.47 -10.33
N GLU A 11 -16.35 2.45 -10.65
CA GLU A 11 -17.13 1.21 -10.75
C GLU A 11 -16.51 0.25 -11.77
N TYR A 12 -16.30 -1.01 -11.35
CA TYR A 12 -15.63 -2.00 -12.18
C TYR A 12 -16.33 -2.24 -13.52
N ALA A 13 -17.66 -2.29 -13.52
CA ALA A 13 -18.44 -2.50 -14.74
C ALA A 13 -18.24 -1.36 -15.76
N GLU A 14 -18.12 -0.13 -15.29
CA GLU A 14 -17.89 1.04 -16.14
C GLU A 14 -16.48 1.00 -16.74
N THR A 15 -15.45 0.80 -15.90
CA THR A 15 -14.06 0.71 -16.37
C THR A 15 -13.84 -0.47 -17.32
N LEU A 16 -14.52 -1.59 -17.07
CA LEU A 16 -14.47 -2.76 -17.94
C LEU A 16 -15.11 -2.46 -19.31
N SER A 17 -16.27 -1.78 -19.34
CA SER A 17 -16.94 -1.45 -20.60
C SER A 17 -16.10 -0.55 -21.51
N PHE A 18 -15.41 0.45 -20.94
CA PHE A 18 -14.51 1.31 -21.71
C PHE A 18 -13.28 0.56 -22.20
N TRP A 19 -12.69 -0.29 -21.35
CA TRP A 19 -11.56 -1.13 -21.74
C TRP A 19 -11.90 -2.10 -22.88
N GLU A 20 -13.08 -2.74 -22.84
CA GLU A 20 -13.55 -3.66 -23.89
C GLU A 20 -13.78 -2.97 -25.24
N LYS A 21 -14.16 -1.68 -25.21
CA LYS A 21 -14.33 -0.84 -26.41
C LYS A 21 -13.01 -0.24 -26.90
N GLU A 22 -11.92 -0.42 -26.16
CA GLU A 22 -10.64 0.26 -26.38
C GLU A 22 -10.78 1.80 -26.37
N GLU A 23 -11.71 2.31 -25.55
CA GLU A 23 -12.04 3.73 -25.42
C GLU A 23 -11.63 4.29 -24.06
N ILE A 24 -11.44 5.61 -24.00
CA ILE A 24 -11.29 6.38 -22.76
C ILE A 24 -12.35 7.49 -22.81
N PRO A 25 -13.11 7.72 -21.72
CA PRO A 25 -14.10 8.79 -21.70
C PRO A 25 -13.44 10.16 -21.87
N GLN A 26 -14.16 11.10 -22.48
CA GLN A 26 -13.68 12.47 -22.71
C GLN A 26 -13.19 13.15 -21.42
N HIS A 27 -13.81 12.84 -20.27
CA HIS A 27 -13.41 13.33 -18.97
C HIS A 27 -12.97 12.17 -18.07
N ASP A 28 -11.68 11.86 -18.09
CA ASP A 28 -11.08 10.83 -17.25
C ASP A 28 -10.46 11.45 -15.97
N LYS A 29 -11.31 11.68 -14.97
CA LYS A 29 -10.86 12.29 -13.70
C LYS A 29 -9.83 11.39 -13.01
N TYR A 30 -8.67 11.97 -12.70
CA TYR A 30 -7.52 11.25 -12.09
C TYR A 30 -7.03 10.06 -12.92
N ASN A 31 -7.25 10.09 -14.24
CA ASN A 31 -6.81 9.06 -15.19
C ASN A 31 -7.25 7.65 -14.77
N THR A 32 -8.47 7.53 -14.24
CA THR A 32 -9.00 6.29 -13.68
C THR A 32 -9.20 5.22 -14.75
N PHE A 33 -9.71 5.60 -15.93
CA PHE A 33 -9.90 4.68 -17.05
C PHE A 33 -8.58 4.36 -17.74
N GLU A 34 -7.70 5.35 -17.93
CA GLU A 34 -6.38 5.13 -18.51
C GLU A 34 -5.54 4.18 -17.65
N ARG A 35 -5.51 4.40 -16.32
CA ARG A 35 -4.79 3.53 -15.37
C ARG A 35 -5.38 2.12 -15.35
N PHE A 36 -6.71 2.00 -15.39
CA PHE A 36 -7.37 0.69 -15.49
C PHE A 36 -6.92 -0.03 -16.75
N SER A 37 -7.06 0.60 -17.91
CA SER A 37 -6.74 -0.01 -19.21
C SER A 37 -5.28 -0.43 -19.30
N ARG A 38 -4.35 0.41 -18.81
CA ARG A 38 -2.92 0.09 -18.78
C ARG A 38 -2.63 -1.12 -17.89
N ALA A 39 -3.10 -1.12 -16.65
CA ALA A 39 -2.90 -2.24 -15.74
C ALA A 39 -3.57 -3.53 -16.26
N ALA A 40 -4.80 -3.43 -16.76
CA ALA A 40 -5.56 -4.54 -17.35
C ALA A 40 -4.80 -5.18 -18.51
N ASN A 41 -4.26 -4.38 -19.43
CA ASN A 41 -3.48 -4.87 -20.56
C ASN A 41 -2.19 -5.57 -20.12
N MET A 42 -1.45 -4.99 -19.16
CA MET A 42 -0.24 -5.63 -18.64
C MET A 42 -0.55 -6.95 -17.93
N VAL A 43 -1.59 -6.99 -17.09
CA VAL A 43 -2.02 -8.24 -16.44
C VAL A 43 -2.43 -9.30 -17.47
N LYS A 44 -3.15 -8.93 -18.52
CA LYS A 44 -3.58 -9.84 -19.59
C LYS A 44 -2.39 -10.39 -20.40
N ASN A 45 -1.34 -9.58 -20.57
CA ASN A 45 -0.14 -9.93 -21.32
C ASN A 45 0.95 -10.62 -20.47
N TYR A 46 0.74 -10.76 -19.16
CA TYR A 46 1.67 -11.47 -18.29
C TYR A 46 1.67 -12.96 -18.62
N ASP A 47 2.84 -13.49 -18.99
CA ASP A 47 3.06 -14.92 -19.16
C ASP A 47 4.11 -15.42 -18.15
N PRO A 48 3.72 -16.30 -17.21
CA PRO A 48 4.64 -16.81 -16.20
C PRO A 48 5.75 -17.71 -16.77
N LYS A 49 5.66 -18.17 -18.01
CA LYS A 49 6.70 -18.98 -18.66
C LYS A 49 7.85 -18.14 -19.21
N THR A 50 7.56 -16.89 -19.56
CA THR A 50 8.50 -15.98 -20.21
C THR A 50 8.89 -14.79 -19.33
N THR A 51 8.14 -14.53 -18.25
CA THR A 51 8.42 -13.46 -17.30
C THR A 51 9.19 -13.99 -16.10
N GLU A 52 10.49 -13.71 -16.03
CA GLU A 52 11.40 -14.29 -15.02
C GLU A 52 11.15 -13.81 -13.58
N ALA A 53 10.50 -12.65 -13.39
CA ALA A 53 10.34 -12.02 -12.07
C ALA A 53 8.92 -11.45 -11.86
N PRO A 54 7.94 -12.23 -11.35
CA PRO A 54 6.57 -11.77 -11.10
C PRO A 54 6.49 -10.53 -10.21
N ILE A 55 7.34 -10.45 -9.18
CA ILE A 55 7.39 -9.31 -8.25
C ILE A 55 7.85 -8.05 -8.98
N LYS A 56 8.90 -8.17 -9.80
CA LYS A 56 9.37 -7.05 -10.63
C LYS A 56 8.28 -6.61 -11.60
N TYR A 57 7.63 -7.55 -12.29
CA TYR A 57 6.56 -7.24 -13.23
C TYR A 57 5.37 -6.53 -12.55
N ALA A 58 5.00 -6.96 -11.34
CA ALA A 58 3.98 -6.27 -10.55
C ALA A 58 4.39 -4.82 -10.23
N PHE A 59 5.65 -4.58 -9.86
CA PHE A 59 6.17 -3.22 -9.68
C PHE A 59 6.23 -2.41 -10.97
N ASP A 60 6.49 -3.04 -12.12
CA ASP A 60 6.45 -2.39 -13.43
C ASP A 60 5.01 -1.95 -13.78
N ILE A 61 4.00 -2.80 -13.48
CA ILE A 61 2.57 -2.41 -13.60
C ILE A 61 2.30 -1.19 -12.72
N LEU A 62 2.65 -1.27 -11.43
CA LEU A 62 2.39 -0.19 -10.47
C LEU A 62 3.11 1.11 -10.84
N GLU A 63 4.34 1.04 -11.39
CA GLU A 63 5.04 2.20 -11.93
C GLU A 63 4.31 2.79 -13.14
N SER A 64 3.82 1.94 -14.04
CA SER A 64 3.15 2.40 -15.26
C SER A 64 1.87 3.21 -14.99
N VAL A 65 1.21 2.99 -13.85
CA VAL A 65 -0.02 3.68 -13.42
C VAL A 65 0.20 4.66 -12.27
N ALA A 66 1.43 4.78 -11.77
CA ALA A 66 1.76 5.70 -10.70
C ALA A 66 1.68 7.15 -11.17
N ASN A 67 1.18 8.02 -10.30
CA ASN A 67 1.37 9.45 -10.46
C ASN A 67 2.61 9.85 -9.65
N LYS A 68 3.70 10.20 -10.32
CA LYS A 68 5.00 10.45 -9.67
C LYS A 68 4.99 11.57 -8.62
N SER A 69 4.01 12.47 -8.66
CA SER A 69 3.88 13.55 -7.69
C SER A 69 2.94 13.22 -6.52
N TYR A 70 2.16 12.14 -6.61
CA TYR A 70 1.09 11.84 -5.63
C TYR A 70 1.13 10.42 -5.08
N THR A 71 1.61 9.43 -5.84
CA THR A 71 1.73 8.04 -5.40
C THR A 71 2.81 7.92 -4.34
N GLN A 72 2.40 7.87 -3.08
CA GLN A 72 3.29 7.81 -1.92
C GLN A 72 3.89 6.42 -1.70
N TRP A 73 3.17 5.36 -2.06
CA TRP A 73 3.57 3.97 -1.85
C TRP A 73 3.15 3.09 -3.03
N ARG A 74 3.95 2.06 -3.29
CA ARG A 74 3.61 0.93 -4.16
C ARG A 74 3.93 -0.35 -3.41
N ILE A 75 2.96 -1.26 -3.33
CA ILE A 75 3.04 -2.47 -2.49
C ILE A 75 2.66 -3.68 -3.37
N VAL A 76 3.47 -4.72 -3.30
CA VAL A 76 3.25 -6.01 -3.97
C VAL A 76 3.17 -7.10 -2.91
N TYR A 77 2.09 -7.88 -2.93
CA TYR A 77 1.88 -9.01 -2.03
C TYR A 77 2.16 -10.32 -2.76
N ASP A 78 3.15 -11.07 -2.29
CA ASP A 78 3.32 -12.47 -2.66
C ASP A 78 2.47 -13.35 -1.74
N ILE A 79 1.26 -13.64 -2.20
CA ILE A 79 0.27 -14.41 -1.44
C ILE A 79 0.76 -15.84 -1.16
N LYS A 80 1.47 -16.46 -2.10
CA LYS A 80 1.94 -17.85 -1.96
C LYS A 80 3.01 -17.95 -0.86
N ASN A 81 3.94 -17.00 -0.86
CA ASN A 81 5.05 -16.99 0.10
C ASN A 81 4.74 -16.19 1.38
N LEU A 82 3.57 -15.55 1.45
CA LEU A 82 3.16 -14.63 2.52
C LEU A 82 4.24 -13.55 2.76
N SER A 83 4.71 -12.94 1.67
CA SER A 83 5.72 -11.89 1.72
C SER A 83 5.17 -10.58 1.18
N VAL A 84 5.55 -9.48 1.80
CA VAL A 84 5.13 -8.13 1.42
C VAL A 84 6.36 -7.39 0.91
N PHE A 85 6.25 -6.81 -0.29
CA PHE A 85 7.27 -5.97 -0.89
C PHE A 85 6.70 -4.57 -1.05
N PHE A 86 7.47 -3.54 -0.72
CA PHE A 86 7.03 -2.16 -0.92
C PHE A 86 8.18 -1.21 -1.21
N ARG A 87 7.82 -0.07 -1.80
CA ARG A 87 8.66 1.12 -1.90
C ARG A 87 7.81 2.37 -1.72
N THR A 88 8.45 3.44 -1.29
CA THR A 88 7.83 4.73 -1.00
C THR A 88 8.32 5.76 -2.02
N LEU A 89 7.64 6.88 -2.15
CA LEU A 89 8.10 8.00 -2.98
C LEU A 89 9.47 8.51 -2.54
N GLU A 90 9.71 8.56 -1.22
CA GLU A 90 10.96 9.04 -0.63
C GLU A 90 12.08 8.00 -0.61
N ASN A 91 11.75 6.70 -0.71
CA ASN A 91 12.72 5.61 -0.76
C ASN A 91 12.29 4.58 -1.82
N GLU A 92 12.88 4.70 -3.00
CA GLU A 92 12.63 3.85 -4.16
C GLU A 92 13.20 2.43 -4.06
N LYS A 93 14.01 2.14 -3.03
CA LYS A 93 14.52 0.78 -2.80
C LYS A 93 13.36 -0.12 -2.37
N VAL A 94 13.30 -1.31 -2.97
CA VAL A 94 12.34 -2.33 -2.57
C VAL A 94 12.76 -2.85 -1.19
N ARG A 95 11.83 -2.77 -0.25
CA ARG A 95 11.92 -3.38 1.07
C ARG A 95 10.93 -4.51 1.15
N HIS A 96 11.25 -5.56 1.89
CA HIS A 96 10.35 -6.68 2.07
C HIS A 96 10.43 -7.30 3.45
N PHE A 97 9.36 -7.99 3.83
CA PHE A 97 9.30 -8.81 5.04
C PHE A 97 8.38 -10.00 4.81
N SER A 98 8.59 -11.08 5.56
CA SER A 98 7.73 -12.27 5.52
C SER A 98 6.78 -12.30 6.71
N LEU A 99 5.48 -12.48 6.44
CA LEU A 99 4.48 -12.68 7.49
C LEU A 99 4.70 -13.97 8.28
N LYS A 100 5.41 -14.96 7.69
CA LYS A 100 5.75 -16.23 8.35
C LYS A 100 6.77 -16.06 9.49
N SER A 101 7.47 -14.93 9.53
CA SER A 101 8.46 -14.62 10.56
C SER A 101 7.84 -14.08 11.85
N PHE A 102 6.52 -13.84 11.87
CA PHE A 102 5.81 -13.31 13.03
C PHE A 102 4.90 -14.38 13.63
N ASP A 103 4.80 -14.38 14.95
CA ASP A 103 3.69 -15.05 15.63
C ASP A 103 2.47 -14.11 15.59
N LEU A 104 1.40 -14.58 14.94
CA LEU A 104 0.16 -13.83 14.73
C LEU A 104 -0.92 -14.21 15.76
N SER A 105 -0.57 -14.97 16.80
CA SER A 105 -1.49 -15.28 17.91
C SER A 105 -1.80 -14.03 18.75
N CYS A 106 -2.94 -14.03 19.44
CA CYS A 106 -3.32 -12.93 20.34
C CYS A 106 -2.39 -12.76 21.54
N ALA A 107 -1.54 -13.76 21.83
CA ALA A 107 -0.55 -13.70 22.91
C ALA A 107 0.73 -12.95 22.52
N SER A 108 0.97 -12.72 21.22
CA SER A 108 2.15 -12.04 20.73
C SER A 108 1.97 -10.51 20.67
N PRO A 109 3.03 -9.73 20.94
CA PRO A 109 2.95 -8.28 20.88
C PRO A 109 2.71 -7.80 19.44
N VAL A 110 1.87 -6.77 19.31
CA VAL A 110 1.68 -6.07 18.03
C VAL A 110 3.02 -5.49 17.57
N LYS A 111 3.33 -5.62 16.29
CA LYS A 111 4.57 -5.12 15.68
C LYS A 111 4.30 -3.89 14.83
N VAL A 112 5.21 -2.92 14.86
CA VAL A 112 5.20 -1.72 14.02
C VAL A 112 6.55 -1.46 13.37
N LEU A 113 6.52 -0.72 12.26
CA LEU A 113 7.67 -0.34 11.47
C LEU A 113 7.50 1.12 11.03
N ASP A 114 8.59 1.90 11.08
CA ASP A 114 8.64 3.18 10.39
C ASP A 114 8.87 2.97 8.89
N VAL A 115 7.84 3.25 8.10
CA VAL A 115 7.84 3.12 6.62
C VAL A 115 8.76 4.14 5.96
N SER A 116 9.05 5.26 6.63
CA SER A 116 9.90 6.34 6.12
C SER A 116 11.39 6.08 6.36
N ALA A 117 11.73 5.06 7.16
CA ALA A 117 13.11 4.72 7.45
C ALA A 117 13.91 4.37 6.16
N GLU A 118 15.17 4.79 6.13
CA GLU A 118 16.12 4.54 5.04
C GLU A 118 16.64 3.09 5.04
N LEU A 119 15.72 2.13 4.94
CA LEU A 119 15.98 0.71 4.90
C LEU A 119 16.00 0.17 3.46
N SER A 120 16.47 -1.06 3.27
CA SER A 120 16.50 -1.77 1.99
C SER A 120 16.45 -3.27 2.19
N GLU A 121 16.01 -4.02 1.16
CA GLU A 121 15.98 -5.49 1.16
C GLU A 121 15.09 -6.07 2.28
N ASP A 122 15.52 -7.14 2.95
CA ASP A 122 14.80 -7.74 4.07
C ASP A 122 14.86 -6.84 5.30
N ILE A 123 13.68 -6.43 5.78
CA ILE A 123 13.51 -5.56 6.94
C ILE A 123 12.73 -6.22 8.07
N THR A 124 12.59 -7.55 8.04
CA THR A 124 11.81 -8.31 9.03
C THR A 124 12.29 -8.04 10.46
N ASP A 125 13.60 -7.89 10.67
CA ASP A 125 14.21 -7.62 11.98
C ASP A 125 14.11 -6.16 12.44
N LYS A 126 13.51 -5.28 11.63
CA LYS A 126 13.35 -3.84 11.93
C LYS A 126 12.01 -3.51 12.56
N PHE A 127 11.11 -4.48 12.64
CA PHE A 127 9.86 -4.33 13.36
C PHE A 127 10.13 -4.29 14.87
N VAL A 128 9.45 -3.37 15.54
CA VAL A 128 9.53 -3.20 17.00
C VAL A 128 8.16 -3.46 17.62
N ASP A 129 8.15 -3.75 18.93
CA ASP A 129 6.91 -3.85 19.68
C ASP A 129 6.19 -2.49 19.68
N TYR A 130 4.92 -2.53 19.33
CA TYR A 130 4.06 -1.37 19.39
C TYR A 130 3.97 -0.86 20.83
N THR A 131 3.98 0.47 20.95
CA THR A 131 3.53 1.17 22.14
C THR A 131 2.63 2.31 21.72
N ASN A 132 1.66 2.65 22.56
CA ASN A 132 0.84 3.86 22.38
C ASN A 132 1.72 5.11 22.14
N GLN A 133 2.86 5.22 22.84
CA GLN A 133 3.79 6.32 22.69
C GLN A 133 4.38 6.44 21.27
N ILE A 134 4.69 5.30 20.61
CA ILE A 134 5.15 5.32 19.20
C ILE A 134 4.07 5.95 18.32
N ASN A 135 2.82 5.53 18.46
CA ASN A 135 1.69 6.07 17.70
C ASN A 135 1.46 7.56 18.01
N ARG A 136 1.51 7.93 19.28
CA ARG A 136 1.31 9.30 19.74
C ARG A 136 2.36 10.27 19.23
N ASN A 137 3.61 9.83 19.17
CA ASN A 137 4.72 10.60 18.59
C ASN A 137 4.49 10.83 17.10
N LEU A 138 4.16 9.77 16.35
CA LEU A 138 3.88 9.85 14.91
C LEU A 138 2.71 10.80 14.60
N ILE A 139 1.58 10.61 15.29
CA ILE A 139 0.39 11.48 15.13
C ILE A 139 0.75 12.92 15.43
N GLY A 140 1.45 13.18 16.55
CA GLY A 140 1.86 14.52 16.93
C GLY A 140 2.78 15.18 15.92
N GLU A 141 3.75 14.43 15.38
CA GLU A 141 4.66 14.92 14.35
C GLU A 141 3.92 15.28 13.06
N VAL A 142 3.09 14.37 12.54
CA VAL A 142 2.36 14.57 11.29
C VAL A 142 1.36 15.73 11.40
N PHE A 143 0.61 15.81 12.50
CA PHE A 143 -0.39 16.87 12.69
C PHE A 143 0.26 18.24 12.79
N ARG A 144 1.36 18.36 13.56
CA ARG A 144 2.08 19.64 13.71
C ARG A 144 2.72 20.11 12.41
N LYS A 145 3.18 19.19 11.56
CA LYS A 145 3.76 19.50 10.23
C LYS A 145 2.71 19.75 9.15
N THR A 146 1.44 19.46 9.42
CA THR A 146 0.34 19.65 8.45
C THR A 146 -0.40 20.96 8.76
N PRO A 147 -0.33 22.00 7.90
CA PRO A 147 -0.84 23.34 8.22
C PRO A 147 -2.30 23.35 8.71
N SER A 148 -3.18 22.59 8.06
CA SER A 148 -4.60 22.47 8.41
C SER A 148 -4.88 21.72 9.72
N LEU A 149 -3.90 21.02 10.28
CA LEU A 149 -4.02 20.21 11.50
C LEU A 149 -3.14 20.69 12.65
N SER A 150 -2.26 21.67 12.40
CA SER A 150 -1.24 22.12 13.35
C SER A 150 -1.79 22.64 14.69
N ALA A 151 -3.02 23.15 14.69
CA ALA A 151 -3.69 23.70 15.87
C ALA A 151 -4.59 22.69 16.62
N VAL A 152 -4.60 21.41 16.21
CA VAL A 152 -5.34 20.35 16.92
C VAL A 152 -4.75 20.20 18.32
N SER A 153 -5.62 20.17 19.34
CA SER A 153 -5.20 20.08 20.75
C SER A 153 -4.60 18.73 21.09
N ASP A 154 -3.69 18.70 22.07
CA ASP A 154 -3.09 17.43 22.54
C ASP A 154 -4.15 16.44 23.01
N TYR A 155 -5.24 16.89 23.63
CA TYR A 155 -6.38 16.03 23.99
C TYR A 155 -6.92 15.21 22.80
N VAL A 156 -7.03 15.83 21.62
CA VAL A 156 -7.50 15.14 20.41
C VAL A 156 -6.42 14.21 19.86
N LEU A 157 -5.15 14.59 19.96
CA LEU A 157 -4.03 13.73 19.54
C LEU A 157 -3.91 12.49 20.43
N ASP A 158 -4.07 12.65 21.75
CA ASP A 158 -4.08 11.58 22.74
C ASP A 158 -5.25 10.62 22.46
N SER A 159 -6.47 11.15 22.31
CA SER A 159 -7.66 10.34 21.99
C SER A 159 -7.51 9.54 20.68
N ARG A 160 -6.81 10.07 19.67
CA ARG A 160 -6.51 9.34 18.43
C ARG A 160 -5.43 8.29 18.62
N ALA A 161 -4.41 8.59 19.42
CA ALA A 161 -3.34 7.66 19.73
C ALA A 161 -3.85 6.47 20.55
N ASP A 162 -4.87 6.68 21.39
CA ASP A 162 -5.50 5.67 22.24
C ASP A 162 -6.47 4.74 21.51
N TYR A 163 -6.88 5.07 20.28
CA TYR A 163 -7.84 4.25 19.53
C TYR A 163 -7.43 2.76 19.39
N PRO A 164 -6.18 2.41 19.03
CA PRO A 164 -5.75 1.01 18.97
C PRO A 164 -5.89 0.27 20.31
N GLU A 165 -5.79 0.96 21.45
CA GLU A 165 -5.95 0.36 22.78
C GLU A 165 -7.39 -0.10 23.06
N SER A 166 -8.36 0.38 22.27
CA SER A 166 -9.76 -0.06 22.35
C SER A 166 -10.06 -1.33 21.54
N THR A 167 -9.08 -1.82 20.78
CA THR A 167 -9.25 -2.99 19.90
C THR A 167 -9.00 -4.29 20.66
N LEU A 168 -9.75 -5.34 20.31
CA LEU A 168 -9.61 -6.66 20.92
C LEU A 168 -9.15 -7.66 19.86
N CYS A 169 -8.19 -8.51 20.23
CA CYS A 169 -7.85 -9.68 19.44
C CYS A 169 -8.84 -10.80 19.76
N ILE A 170 -9.39 -11.44 18.72
CA ILE A 170 -10.34 -12.54 18.84
C ILE A 170 -9.71 -13.75 18.15
N GLU A 171 -9.60 -14.87 18.87
CA GLU A 171 -9.17 -16.16 18.33
C GLU A 171 -10.32 -16.92 17.64
#